data_AF-A0A517J8E6-F1
#
_entry.id   AF-A0A517J8E6-F1
#
_cell.length_a   1.000
_cell.length_b   1.000
_cell.length_c   1.000
_cell.angle_alpha   90.00
_cell.angle_beta   90.00
_cell.angle_gamma   90.00
#
_symmetry.space_group_name_H-M   'P 1'
#
loop_
_entity.id
_entity.type
_entity.pdbx_description
1 polymer ?
#
loop_
_entity_poly.entity_id
_entity_poly.type
_entity_poly.pdbx_seq_one_letter_code
_entity_poly.pdbx_strand_id
1 'polypeptide(L)'
;MVIFIACAYVIYRRIEEVSEEVDELQRDIKKNEKLLENYKKENRPIEYIVELKNGVYLQEKYTSSFAERTTLITTSNVFEAKSYDNLFSAKIDAEFMRGRVLKYKPNLEVVE
;
A
#
# COMPACT_ATOMS: atom_id res chain seq x y z
N MET A 1 -52.19 21.50 1.97
CA MET A 1 -50.90 22.12 2.37
C MET A 1 -50.15 21.32 3.43
N VAL A 2 -50.78 20.97 4.57
CA VAL A 2 -50.13 20.21 5.67
C VAL A 2 -49.64 18.82 5.25
N ILE A 3 -50.42 18.09 4.44
CA ILE A 3 -50.03 16.74 3.96
C ILE A 3 -48.75 16.79 3.11
N PHE A 4 -48.59 17.81 2.26
CA PHE A 4 -47.39 17.98 1.45
C PHE A 4 -46.14 18.26 2.29
N ILE A 5 -46.29 19.06 3.36
CA ILE A 5 -45.20 19.35 4.30
C ILE A 5 -44.78 18.07 5.04
N ALA A 6 -45.74 17.26 5.48
CA ALA A 6 -45.45 15.99 6.15
C ALA A 6 -44.75 14.99 5.22
N CYS A 7 -45.19 14.85 3.96
CA CYS A 7 -44.51 14.01 2.97
C CYS A 7 -43.08 14.48 2.68
N ALA A 8 -42.87 15.80 2.52
CA ALA A 8 -41.55 16.36 2.29
C ALA A 8 -40.60 16.10 3.47
N TYR A 9 -41.09 16.20 4.70
CA TYR A 9 -40.31 15.91 5.91
C TYR A 9 -39.86 14.44 6.00
N VAL A 10 -40.76 13.50 5.69
CA VAL A 10 -40.42 12.07 5.68
C VAL A 10 -39.39 11.74 4.61
N ILE A 11 -39.53 12.33 3.41
CA ILE A 11 -38.56 12.15 2.32
C ILE A 11 -37.19 12.72 2.72
N TYR A 12 -37.17 13.93 3.28
CA TYR A 12 -35.94 14.57 3.74
C TYR A 12 -35.20 13.71 4.77
N ARG A 13 -35.91 13.23 5.80
CA ARG A 13 -35.31 12.37 6.83
C ARG A 13 -34.74 11.08 6.25
N ARG A 14 -35.42 10.47 5.28
CA ARG A 14 -34.94 9.26 4.63
C ARG A 14 -33.70 9.52 3.76
N ILE A 15 -33.62 10.69 3.13
CA ILE A 15 -32.42 11.11 2.38
C ILE A 15 -31.24 11.32 3.33
N GLU A 16 -31.49 11.91 4.50
CA GLU A 16 -30.48 12.12 5.54
C GLU A 16 -29.92 10.79 6.07
N GLU A 17 -30.80 9.85 6.45
CA GLU A 17 -30.40 8.50 6.91
C GLU A 17 -29.57 7.75 5.83
N VAL A 18 -30.02 7.78 4.57
CA VAL A 18 -29.29 7.15 3.47
C VAL A 18 -27.94 7.84 3.22
N SER A 19 -27.86 9.16 3.40
CA SER A 19 -26.61 9.91 3.25
C SER A 19 -25.59 9.50 4.32
N GLU A 20 -26.02 9.34 5.57
CA GLU A 20 -25.16 8.88 6.65
C GLU A 20 -24.63 7.46 6.41
N GLU A 21 -25.50 6.56 5.94
CA GLU A 21 -25.11 5.18 5.59
C GLU A 21 -24.09 5.16 4.43
N VAL A 22 -24.26 6.01 3.43
CA VAL A 22 -23.29 6.15 2.33
C VAL A 22 -21.94 6.65 2.84
N ASP A 23 -21.92 7.64 3.74
CA ASP A 23 -20.67 8.16 4.32
C ASP A 23 -19.95 7.10 5.17
N GLU A 24 -20.69 6.27 5.91
CA GLU A 24 -20.14 5.11 6.61
C GLU A 24 -19.50 4.09 5.67
N LEU A 25 -20.24 3.69 4.63
CA LEU A 25 -19.73 2.74 3.62
C LEU A 25 -18.48 3.28 2.92
N GLN A 26 -18.42 4.58 2.61
CA GLN A 26 -17.22 5.19 2.04
C GLN A 26 -16.01 5.11 2.98
N ARG A 27 -16.21 5.31 4.29
CA ARG A 27 -15.14 5.15 5.28
C ARG A 27 -14.65 3.71 5.36
N ASP A 28 -15.57 2.75 5.32
CA ASP A 28 -15.24 1.33 5.35
C ASP A 28 -14.51 0.86 4.08
N ILE A 29 -14.93 1.32 2.90
CA ILE A 29 -14.22 1.07 1.64
C ILE A 29 -12.78 1.57 1.75
N LYS A 30 -12.58 2.81 2.19
CA LYS A 30 -11.23 3.39 2.35
C LYS A 30 -10.37 2.61 3.35
N LYS A 31 -10.96 2.12 4.43
CA LYS A 31 -10.28 1.27 5.41
C LYS A 31 -9.89 -0.08 4.79
N ASN A 32 -10.81 -0.71 4.06
CA ASN A 32 -10.58 -1.99 3.39
C ASN A 32 -9.53 -1.89 2.28
N GLU A 33 -9.52 -0.79 1.51
CA GLU A 33 -8.47 -0.51 0.53
C GLU A 33 -7.08 -0.43 1.20
N LYS A 34 -6.98 0.29 2.32
CA LYS A 34 -5.73 0.37 3.10
C LYS A 34 -5.28 -0.99 3.63
N LEU A 35 -6.21 -1.81 4.12
CA LEU A 35 -5.92 -3.18 4.56
C LEU A 35 -5.44 -4.05 3.40
N LEU A 36 -6.08 -3.94 2.24
CA LEU A 36 -5.68 -4.68 1.04
C LEU A 36 -4.29 -4.27 0.55
N GLU A 37 -3.97 -2.98 0.57
CA GLU A 37 -2.61 -2.51 0.24
C GLU A 37 -1.56 -3.06 1.19
N ASN A 38 -1.84 -3.07 2.50
CA ASN A 38 -0.95 -3.65 3.49
C ASN A 38 -0.76 -5.15 3.26
N TYR A 39 -1.86 -5.89 3.06
CA TYR A 39 -1.80 -7.32 2.76
C TYR A 39 -0.97 -7.60 1.51
N LYS A 40 -1.16 -6.83 0.43
CA LYS A 40 -0.38 -6.97 -0.81
C LYS A 40 1.11 -6.69 -0.60
N LYS A 41 1.47 -5.75 0.28
CA LYS A 41 2.88 -5.47 0.63
C LYS A 41 3.50 -6.62 1.43
N GLU A 42 2.77 -7.13 2.41
CA GLU A 42 3.22 -8.24 3.28
C GLU A 42 3.34 -9.56 2.49
N ASN A 43 2.44 -9.78 1.53
CA ASN A 43 2.37 -11.01 0.74
C ASN A 43 2.94 -10.84 -0.67
N ARG A 44 3.69 -9.76 -0.93
CA ARG A 44 4.37 -9.58 -2.22
C ARG A 44 5.37 -10.73 -2.38
N PRO A 45 5.46 -11.37 -3.56
CA PRO A 45 6.58 -12.25 -3.87
C PRO A 45 7.83 -11.39 -3.96
N ILE A 46 8.51 -11.20 -2.83
CA ILE A 46 9.80 -10.54 -2.78
C ILE A 46 10.84 -11.64 -3.05
N GLU A 47 11.55 -11.55 -4.17
CA GLU A 47 12.59 -12.53 -4.50
C GLU A 47 13.97 -11.99 -4.11
N TYR A 48 14.38 -10.85 -4.65
CA TYR A 48 15.66 -10.21 -4.32
C TYR A 48 15.44 -8.76 -3.84
N ILE A 49 16.19 -8.35 -2.83
CA ILE A 49 16.25 -6.99 -2.31
C ILE A 49 17.71 -6.55 -2.14
N VAL A 50 17.94 -5.24 -2.10
CA VAL A 50 19.27 -4.67 -1.86
C VAL A 50 19.32 -4.08 -0.46
N GLU A 51 20.22 -4.61 0.36
CA GLU A 51 20.52 -4.09 1.70
C GLU A 51 21.82 -3.27 1.66
N LEU A 52 21.74 -2.01 2.06
CA LEU A 52 22.88 -1.07 2.04
C LEU A 52 23.69 -1.14 3.34
N LYS A 53 23.01 -1.37 4.46
CA LYS A 53 23.56 -1.59 5.80
C LYS A 53 22.62 -2.53 6.54
N ASN A 54 23.08 -3.18 7.62
CA ASN A 54 22.23 -4.08 8.41
C ASN A 54 20.89 -3.41 8.76
N GLY A 55 19.78 -3.97 8.24
CA GLY A 55 18.42 -3.48 8.45
C GLY A 55 18.04 -2.23 7.66
N VAL A 56 18.82 -1.81 6.66
CA VAL A 56 18.55 -0.65 5.80
C VAL A 56 18.53 -1.09 4.34
N TYR A 57 17.38 -0.96 3.71
CA TYR A 57 17.09 -1.46 2.38
C TYR A 57 16.91 -0.32 1.38
N LEU A 58 17.23 -0.60 0.12
CA LEU A 58 16.93 0.29 -0.98
C LEU A 58 15.42 0.28 -1.24
N GLN A 59 14.79 1.45 -1.37
CA GLN A 59 13.38 1.62 -1.66
C GLN A 59 13.21 2.49 -2.90
N GLU A 60 12.20 2.17 -3.70
CA GLU A 60 11.81 2.95 -4.86
C GLU A 60 10.59 3.81 -4.51
N LYS A 61 10.68 5.13 -4.73
CA LYS A 61 9.56 6.05 -4.48
C LYS A 61 9.23 6.85 -5.72
N TYR A 62 7.96 6.80 -6.13
CA TYR A 62 7.42 7.64 -7.20
C TYR A 62 7.09 9.02 -6.64
N THR A 63 7.70 10.06 -7.21
CA THR A 63 7.63 11.43 -6.66
C THR A 63 6.72 12.38 -7.44
N SER A 64 6.25 12.03 -8.64
CA SER A 64 5.28 12.86 -9.38
C SER A 64 4.50 12.09 -10.44
N SER A 65 3.25 12.52 -10.69
CA SER A 65 2.35 12.03 -11.74
C SER A 65 2.67 12.54 -13.15
N PHE A 66 3.56 13.54 -13.28
CA PHE A 66 3.81 14.23 -14.56
C PHE A 66 5.12 13.83 -15.27
N ALA A 67 6.01 13.15 -14.55
CA ALA A 67 7.13 12.44 -15.10
C ALA A 67 7.42 11.30 -14.12
N GLU A 68 7.59 10.08 -14.61
CA GLU A 68 7.96 8.88 -13.84
C GLU A 68 9.38 9.02 -13.27
N ARG A 69 9.62 10.05 -12.46
CA ARG A 69 10.85 10.24 -11.71
C ARG A 69 10.80 9.33 -10.51
N THR A 70 11.28 8.14 -10.77
CA THR A 70 11.63 7.14 -9.78
C THR A 70 12.83 7.63 -8.99
N THR A 71 12.63 7.91 -7.70
CA THR A 71 13.73 8.24 -6.79
C THR A 71 14.07 7.03 -5.95
N LEU A 72 15.37 6.69 -5.88
CA LEU A 72 15.87 5.69 -4.96
C LEU A 72 16.11 6.34 -3.59
N ILE A 73 15.46 5.81 -2.57
CA ILE A 73 15.62 6.21 -1.17
C ILE A 73 15.95 4.98 -0.31
N THR A 74 16.03 5.14 1.00
CA THR A 74 16.27 4.03 1.94
C THR A 74 15.10 3.86 2.88
N THR A 75 14.82 2.61 3.27
CA THR A 75 13.83 2.25 4.29
C THR A 75 14.43 1.27 5.28
N SER A 76 13.96 1.28 6.52
CA SER A 76 14.23 0.22 7.51
C SER A 76 13.19 -0.91 7.48
N ASN A 77 12.16 -0.78 6.65
CA ASN A 77 11.09 -1.77 6.50
C ASN A 77 11.36 -2.66 5.27
N VAL A 78 11.60 -3.95 5.48
CA VAL A 78 11.89 -4.90 4.40
C VAL A 78 10.73 -5.04 3.39
N PHE A 79 9.49 -4.85 3.83
CA PHE A 79 8.29 -4.91 2.96
C PHE A 79 8.14 -3.69 2.05
N GLU A 80 8.84 -2.60 2.37
CA GLU A 80 8.90 -1.40 1.55
C GLU A 80 10.12 -1.37 0.63
N ALA A 81 11.01 -2.35 0.74
CA ALA A 81 12.20 -2.45 -0.10
C ALA A 81 11.81 -2.62 -1.57
N LYS A 82 12.63 -2.07 -2.46
CA LYS A 82 12.56 -2.32 -3.89
C LYS A 82 12.80 -3.83 -4.11
N SER A 83 11.78 -4.51 -4.59
CA SER A 83 11.86 -5.92 -4.98
C SER A 83 12.32 -6.02 -6.42
N TYR A 84 13.22 -6.96 -6.68
CA TYR A 84 13.70 -7.30 -8.00
C TYR A 84 13.26 -8.72 -8.34
N ASP A 85 12.72 -8.88 -9.54
CA ASP A 85 12.29 -10.18 -10.07
C ASP A 85 13.47 -11.02 -10.60
N ASN A 86 14.67 -10.44 -10.66
CA ASN A 86 15.87 -11.15 -11.09
C ASN A 86 17.12 -10.67 -10.33
N LEU A 87 18.02 -11.62 -10.11
CA LEU A 87 19.27 -11.39 -9.37
C LEU A 87 20.20 -10.40 -10.08
N PHE A 88 20.19 -10.35 -11.41
CA PHE A 88 21.11 -9.52 -12.18
C PHE A 88 20.84 -8.03 -11.96
N SER A 89 19.58 -7.60 -12.09
CA SER A 89 19.16 -6.22 -11.81
C SER A 89 19.44 -5.82 -10.36
N ALA A 90 19.21 -6.72 -9.40
CA ALA A 90 19.52 -6.46 -7.99
C ALA A 90 21.03 -6.25 -7.76
N LYS A 91 21.89 -7.02 -8.46
CA LYS A 91 23.34 -6.90 -8.36
C LYS A 91 23.86 -5.58 -8.91
N ILE A 92 23.29 -5.09 -10.02
CA ILE A 92 23.67 -3.79 -10.60
C ILE A 92 23.47 -2.67 -9.56
N ASP A 93 22.27 -2.60 -8.97
CA ASP A 93 21.95 -1.56 -8.00
C ASP A 93 22.75 -1.75 -6.69
N ALA A 94 22.97 -2.99 -6.25
CA ALA A 94 23.82 -3.28 -5.09
C ALA A 94 25.27 -2.84 -5.31
N GLU A 95 25.85 -3.07 -6.49
CA GLU A 95 27.20 -2.64 -6.82
C GLU A 95 27.30 -1.12 -6.85
N PHE A 96 26.37 -0.46 -7.54
CA PHE A 96 26.32 1.00 -7.64
C PHE A 96 26.17 1.68 -6.26
N MET A 97 25.32 1.11 -5.40
CA MET A 97 25.01 1.66 -4.07
C MET A 97 25.91 1.10 -2.96
N ARG A 98 26.89 0.24 -3.28
CA ARG A 98 27.77 -0.46 -2.34
C ARG A 98 27.00 -1.27 -1.27
N GLY A 99 25.88 -1.86 -1.66
CA GLY A 99 25.08 -2.76 -0.83
C GLY A 99 25.36 -4.24 -1.12
N ARG A 100 24.54 -5.10 -0.53
CA ARG A 100 24.49 -6.54 -0.80
C ARG A 100 23.09 -6.97 -1.22
N VAL A 101 23.01 -7.96 -2.09
CA VAL A 101 21.72 -8.55 -2.48
C VAL A 101 21.34 -9.61 -1.46
N LEU A 102 20.11 -9.56 -0.97
CA LEU A 102 19.50 -10.61 -0.17
C LEU A 102 18.41 -11.29 -0.99
N LYS A 103 18.36 -12.63 -0.93
CA LYS A 103 17.19 -13.37 -1.37
C LYS A 103 16.17 -13.36 -0.24
N TYR A 104 15.04 -12.70 -0.43
CA TYR A 104 14.00 -12.71 0.59
C TYR A 104 13.35 -14.09 0.58
N LYS A 105 13.32 -14.73 1.74
CA LYS A 105 12.51 -15.92 2.00
C LYS A 105 11.48 -15.49 3.03
N PRO A 106 10.18 -15.38 2.69
CA PRO A 106 9.17 -15.21 3.72
C PRO A 106 9.25 -16.44 4.61
N ASN A 107 9.57 -16.26 5.90
CA ASN A 107 9.44 -17.33 6.89
C ASN A 107 7.95 -17.66 7.02
N LEU A 108 7.44 -18.55 6.18
CA LEU A 108 6.09 -19.11 6.30
C LEU A 108 6.19 -20.51 6.89
N GLU A 109 6.43 -20.58 8.20
CA GLU A 109 5.99 -21.71 9.02
C GLU A 109 5.51 -21.17 10.37
N VAL A 110 4.19 -21.11 10.55
CA VAL A 110 3.57 -21.43 11.83
C VAL A 110 2.58 -22.54 11.52
N VAL A 111 3.03 -23.77 11.71
CA VAL A 111 2.16 -24.94 11.77
C VAL A 111 1.89 -25.14 13.26
N GLU A 112 0.64 -24.96 13.70
CA GLU A 112 0.16 -25.56 14.95
C GLU A 112 -0.16 -27.04 14.72
#